data_AF-D7DN90-F1
#
_entry.id   AF-D7DN90-F1
#
_cell.length_a   1.000
_cell.length_b   1.000
_cell.length_c   1.000
_cell.angle_alpha   90.00
_cell.angle_beta   90.00
_cell.angle_gamma   90.00
#
_symmetry.space_group_name_H-M   'P 1'
#
loop_
_entity.id
_entity.type
_entity.pdbx_description
1 polymer ?
#
loop_
_entity_poly.entity_id
_entity_poly.type
_entity_poly.pdbx_seq_one_letter_code
_entity_poly.pdbx_strand_id
1 'polypeptide(L)' 'MKNEMPSQLELDRLNKETQKNVASNRVVTSEVLFSGARELVIKHAGEDYRLRLTNQGKLILTK' A
#
# COMPACT_ATOMS: atom_id res chain seq x y z
N MET A 1 7.75 7.86 43.67
CA MET A 1 7.99 7.74 42.22
C MET A 1 6.76 8.26 41.51
N LYS A 2 6.77 9.52 41.05
CA LYS A 2 5.63 10.16 40.42
C LYS A 2 5.73 9.87 38.92
N ASN A 3 5.06 8.82 38.47
CA ASN A 3 4.89 8.62 37.03
C ASN A 3 3.73 9.53 36.63
N GLU A 4 4.07 10.76 36.24
CA GLU A 4 3.10 11.75 35.78
C GLU A 4 2.44 11.23 34.50
N MET A 5 1.10 11.16 34.49
CA MET A 5 0.35 10.73 33.30
C MET A 5 0.60 11.73 32.17
N PRO A 6 0.93 11.26 30.95
CA PRO A 6 1.15 12.15 29.82
C PRO A 6 -0.11 12.99 29.57
N SER A 7 0.09 14.29 29.33
CA SER A 7 -1.02 15.21 29.09
C SER A 7 -1.77 14.80 27.81
N GLN A 8 -3.06 15.15 27.75
CA GLN A 8 -3.89 14.84 26.57
C GLN A 8 -3.26 15.37 25.26
N LEU A 9 -2.61 16.54 25.34
CA LEU A 9 -1.86 17.16 24.24
C LEU A 9 -0.65 16.34 23.76
N GLU A 10 -0.01 15.56 24.64
CA GLU A 10 1.08 14.64 24.28
C GLU A 10 0.54 13.35 23.65
N LEU A 11 -0.59 12.84 24.16
CA LEU A 11 -1.29 11.69 23.59
C LEU A 11 -1.80 11.98 22.17
N ASP A 12 -2.36 13.17 21.94
CA ASP A 12 -2.84 13.60 20.63
C ASP A 12 -1.70 13.76 19.61
N ARG A 13 -0.53 14.23 20.05
CA ARG A 13 0.67 14.33 19.20
C ARG A 13 1.19 12.96 18.79
N LEU A 14 1.28 12.02 19.74
CA LEU A 14 1.70 10.65 19.47
C LEU A 14 0.73 9.93 18.52
N ASN A 15 -0.58 10.15 18.68
CA ASN A 15 -1.60 9.66 17.74
C ASN A 15 -1.48 10.30 16.36
N LYS A 16 -1.10 11.58 16.27
CA LYS A 16 -0.91 12.27 14.99
C LYS A 16 0.35 11.82 14.26
N GLU A 17 1.42 11.49 14.97
CA GLU A 17 2.67 10.95 14.40
C GLU A 17 2.54 9.50 13.94
N THR A 18 1.77 8.68 14.66
CA THR A 18 1.43 7.31 14.22
C THR A 18 0.51 7.31 13.01
N GLN A 19 -0.45 8.25 12.92
CA GLN A 19 -1.32 8.41 11.75
C GLN A 19 -0.63 9.02 10.53
N LYS A 20 0.50 9.72 10.69
CA LYS A 20 1.26 10.30 9.57
C LYS A 20 2.20 9.31 8.88
N ASN A 21 2.47 8.16 9.51
CA ASN A 21 3.35 7.11 9.01
C ASN A 21 2.63 5.92 8.38
N VAL A 22 1.30 5.91 8.37
CA VAL A 22 0.58 5.01 7.45
C VAL A 22 0.68 5.64 6.07
N ALA A 23 1.75 5.29 5.34
CA ALA A 23 1.79 5.50 3.90
C ALA A 23 0.46 4.98 3.36
N SER A 24 -0.42 5.91 2.98
CA SER A 24 -1.79 5.62 2.57
C SER A 24 -1.70 4.57 1.46
N ASN A 25 -2.11 3.35 1.76
CA ASN A 25 -1.99 2.24 0.82
C ASN A 25 -2.72 2.68 -0.45
N ARG A 26 -2.00 2.83 -1.56
CA ARG A 26 -2.59 3.35 -2.79
C ARG A 26 -3.53 2.28 -3.35
N VAL A 27 -4.84 2.51 -3.23
CA VAL A 27 -5.87 1.64 -3.81
C VAL A 27 -6.13 2.08 -5.24
N VAL A 28 -6.07 1.13 -6.18
CA VAL A 28 -6.41 1.32 -7.60
C VAL A 28 -7.26 0.15 -8.08
N THR A 29 -8.17 0.39 -9.03
CA THR A 29 -8.94 -0.68 -9.66
C THR A 29 -8.08 -1.43 -10.68
N SER A 30 -8.40 -2.69 -10.95
CA SER A 30 -7.71 -3.47 -11.98
C SER A 30 -7.88 -2.83 -13.36
N GLU A 31 -9.04 -2.27 -13.67
CA GLU A 31 -9.32 -1.58 -14.94
C GLU A 31 -8.35 -0.42 -15.18
N VAL A 32 -8.14 0.42 -14.16
CA VAL A 32 -7.19 1.54 -14.21
C VAL A 32 -5.76 1.02 -14.26
N LEU A 33 -5.45 -0.01 -13.48
CA LEU A 33 -4.11 -0.59 -13.41
C LEU A 33 -3.64 -1.15 -14.77
N PHE A 34 -4.54 -1.83 -15.50
CA PHE A 34 -4.21 -2.40 -16.80
C PHE A 34 -4.40 -1.46 -17.98
N SER A 35 -5.12 -0.34 -17.83
CA SER A 35 -5.34 0.63 -18.92
C SER A 35 -5.87 -0.02 -20.21
N GLY A 36 -6.80 -0.98 -20.07
CA GLY A 36 -7.36 -1.75 -21.19
C GLY A 36 -6.54 -2.95 -21.67
N ALA A 37 -5.33 -3.16 -21.13
CA ALA A 37 -4.56 -4.38 -21.37
C ALA A 37 -5.06 -5.56 -20.51
N ARG A 38 -4.54 -6.77 -20.76
CA ARG A 38 -4.76 -7.96 -19.90
C ARG A 38 -3.55 -8.30 -19.03
N GLU A 39 -2.41 -7.68 -19.31
CA GLU A 39 -1.16 -7.85 -18.58
C GLU A 39 -0.33 -6.57 -18.58
N LEU A 40 0.55 -6.43 -17.59
CA LEU A 40 1.54 -5.37 -17.51
C LEU A 40 2.86 -5.91 -16.96
N VAL A 41 3.95 -5.21 -17.24
CA VAL A 41 5.28 -5.51 -16.70
C VAL A 41 5.65 -4.48 -15.64
N ILE A 42 6.09 -4.96 -14.48
CA ILE A 42 6.60 -4.17 -13.37
C ILE A 42 8.10 -4.42 -13.28
N LYS A 43 8.90 -3.38 -13.56
CA LYS A 43 10.34 -3.43 -13.34
C LYS A 43 10.61 -3.19 -11.86
N HIS A 44 11.16 -4.18 -11.16
CA HIS A 44 11.45 -4.10 -9.74
C HIS A 44 12.77 -4.78 -9.42
N ALA A 45 13.66 -4.08 -8.70
CA ALA A 45 14.97 -4.58 -8.29
C ALA A 45 15.84 -5.13 -9.45
N GLY A 46 15.68 -4.58 -10.67
CA GLY A 46 16.39 -5.05 -11.87
C GLY A 46 15.77 -6.26 -12.55
N GLU A 47 14.60 -6.71 -12.08
CA GLU A 47 13.86 -7.84 -12.62
C GLU A 47 12.51 -7.40 -13.18
N ASP A 48 12.00 -8.16 -14.15
CA ASP A 48 10.72 -7.89 -14.80
C ASP A 48 9.66 -8.82 -14.23
N TYR A 49 8.71 -8.27 -13.47
CA TYR A 49 7.55 -9.02 -13.01
C TYR A 49 6.38 -8.82 -13.95
N ARG A 50 5.62 -9.87 -14.22
CA ARG A 50 4.41 -9.80 -15.06
C ARG A 50 3.17 -9.98 -14.21
N LEU A 51 2.33 -8.95 -14.17
CA LEU A 51 0.99 -9.03 -13.58
C LEU A 51 -0.01 -9.29 -14.71
N ARG A 52 -0.85 -10.32 -14.59
CA ARG A 52 -1.89 -10.63 -15.59
C ARG A 52 -3.25 -10.92 -14.95
N LEU A 53 -4.32 -10.62 -15.69
CA LEU A 53 -5.67 -11.07 -15.38
C LEU A 53 -5.91 -12.46 -15.97
N THR A 54 -6.21 -13.43 -15.11
CA THR A 54 -6.56 -14.80 -15.51
C THR A 54 -7.98 -14.88 -16.06
N ASN A 55 -8.30 -15.94 -16.82
CA ASN A 55 -9.68 -16.19 -17.27
C ASN A 55 -10.67 -16.41 -16.12
N GLN A 56 -10.20 -16.76 -14.91
CA GLN A 56 -11.03 -16.87 -13.70
C GLN A 56 -11.20 -15.54 -12.96
N GLY A 57 -10.76 -14.42 -13.55
CA GLY A 57 -10.89 -13.07 -12.98
C GLY A 57 -9.89 -12.76 -11.86
N LYS A 58 -8.94 -13.65 -11.57
CA LYS A 58 -7.89 -13.43 -10.55
C LYS A 58 -6.67 -12.76 -11.16
N LEU A 59 -5.99 -11.95 -10.36
CA LEU A 59 -4.68 -11.39 -10.70
C LEU A 59 -3.58 -12.35 -10.28
N ILE A 60 -2.58 -12.56 -11.14
CA ILE A 60 -1.38 -13.34 -10.81
C ILE A 60 -0.15 -12.55 -11.21
N LEU A 61 0.80 -12.46 -10.28
CA LEU A 61 2.12 -11.86 -10.47
C LEU A 61 3.15 -12.99 -10.62
N THR A 62 3.92 -12.95 -11.69
CA THR A 62 5.06 -13.84 -11.92
C THR A 62 6.33 -13.03 -12.06
N LYS A 63 7.47 -13.65 -11.74
CA LYS A 63 8.79 -13.17 -12.12
C LYS A 63 9.12 -13.60 -13.55
#